data_AF-A0A7M5WU12-F1
#
_entry.id   AF-A0A7M5WU12-F1
#
_cell.length_a   1.000
_cell.length_b   1.000
_cell.length_c   1.000
_cell.angle_alpha   90.00
_cell.angle_beta   90.00
_cell.angle_gamma   90.00
#
_symmetry.space_group_name_H-M   'P 1'
#
loop_
_entity.id
_entity.type
_entity.pdbx_description
1 polymer ?
#
loop_
_entity_poly.entity_id
_entity_poly.type
_entity_poly.pdbx_seq_one_letter_code
_entity_poly.pdbx_strand_id
1 'polypeptide(L)'
;MYTLLVAGIFLTTLTTAYEANRKCEPNRAALCKNLYNSTRFPNFVKHRSQVDAIIELNQYKQLIDIECAPHLRLFLCSVLMPMCTMLEENILPCRSLCEESKAGCETVLLNFVGLPWPDRLKCDQFPVSGSGQVCVENKNAQPNKKTWVDPNKRSKMTEKEKAILICSKGQKIRFRKIVHENKNCKRHISQETIRKKCDGEHTCEFTLKDLTNERGQGKGCRPGKIGSASIKYQCYKDKPPKQIHLKYRQDAFLLCKSANRRINILKVQYRDEKAADTCITPNAFCSVTQSCTGKQNCALYSDNSFIPSPCKNLKPKLIVDYECEKTLPDEKVVQDFWENIELKCPAGKLLNIVRAEYIGSLCSSKNIHCAVNLYCKKKQNCILKNSDQRAVQCKDERSKVSIRYACT
;
A
#
# COMPACT_ATOMS: atom_id res chain seq x y z
N MET A 1 26.56 15.31 69.29
CA MET A 1 25.15 15.52 68.89
C MET A 1 25.01 16.78 68.03
N TYR A 2 25.85 16.98 67.01
CA TYR A 2 25.79 18.14 66.10
C TYR A 2 26.15 17.79 64.64
N THR A 3 26.52 16.53 64.34
CA THR A 3 26.92 16.07 63.00
C THR A 3 25.82 15.30 62.25
N LEU A 4 24.68 15.00 62.88
CA LEU A 4 23.55 14.29 62.23
C LEU A 4 22.45 15.22 61.70
N LEU A 5 22.46 16.51 62.05
CA LEU A 5 21.45 17.47 61.56
C LEU A 5 21.76 18.04 60.17
N VAL A 6 23.02 17.97 59.71
CA VAL A 6 23.40 18.53 58.40
C VAL A 6 23.17 17.53 57.25
N ALA A 7 23.15 16.21 57.54
CA ALA A 7 22.81 15.20 56.55
C ALA A 7 21.28 15.09 56.30
N GLY A 8 20.45 15.50 57.26
CA GLY A 8 18.99 15.56 57.11
C GLY A 8 18.47 16.73 56.27
N ILE A 9 19.30 17.76 56.03
CA ILE A 9 18.96 18.91 55.19
C ILE A 9 19.49 18.75 53.75
N PHE A 10 20.43 17.83 53.51
CA PHE A 10 20.91 17.50 52.16
C PHE A 10 20.23 16.29 51.51
N LEU A 11 19.39 15.53 52.24
CA LEU A 11 18.56 14.46 51.67
C LEU A 11 17.09 14.85 51.42
N THR A 12 16.69 16.07 51.79
CA THR A 12 15.36 16.63 51.46
C THR A 12 15.39 17.60 50.28
N THR A 13 16.56 17.84 49.66
CA THR A 13 16.70 18.76 48.50
C THR A 13 17.07 18.07 47.18
N LEU A 14 17.04 16.72 47.13
CA LEU A 14 17.21 15.94 45.88
C LEU A 14 15.95 15.16 45.46
N THR A 15 14.79 15.43 46.05
CA THR A 15 13.47 15.00 45.53
C THR A 15 12.70 16.10 44.82
N THR A 16 13.33 17.23 44.49
CA THR A 16 12.76 18.24 43.58
C THR A 16 13.54 18.31 42.27
N ALA A 17 13.83 17.15 41.69
CA ALA A 17 14.14 17.07 40.26
C ALA A 17 12.82 16.92 39.49
N TYR A 18 12.29 18.07 39.06
CA TYR A 18 11.50 18.20 37.84
C TYR A 18 10.01 17.82 37.92
N GLU A 19 9.23 18.51 38.76
CA GLU A 19 7.86 18.83 38.34
C GLU A 19 7.96 19.75 37.12
N ALA A 20 7.86 19.16 35.92
CA ALA A 20 7.61 19.94 34.71
C ALA A 20 6.30 20.68 34.93
N ASN A 21 6.37 21.99 35.20
CA ASN A 21 5.22 22.83 35.45
C ASN A 21 4.30 22.78 34.21
N ARG A 22 3.24 21.96 34.25
CA ARG A 22 2.32 21.68 33.13
C ARG A 22 1.38 22.87 32.88
N LYS A 23 1.95 24.03 32.60
CA LYS A 23 1.20 25.26 32.33
C LYS A 23 0.68 25.25 30.89
N CYS A 24 -0.57 25.68 30.72
CA CYS A 24 -1.08 25.99 29.40
C CYS A 24 -0.31 27.16 28.80
N GLU A 25 0.04 27.06 27.54
CA GLU A 25 0.66 28.12 26.75
C GLU A 25 -0.03 28.29 25.40
N PRO A 26 0.05 29.48 24.77
CA PRO A 26 -0.52 29.71 23.45
C PRO A 26 0.04 28.74 22.41
N ASN A 27 -0.84 28.18 21.57
CA ASN A 27 -0.46 27.28 20.49
C ASN A 27 0.17 28.06 19.33
N ARG A 28 1.48 27.90 19.14
CA ARG A 28 2.27 28.59 18.10
C ARG A 28 2.45 27.75 16.83
N ALA A 29 2.02 26.50 16.80
CA ALA A 29 2.18 25.63 15.64
C ALA A 29 1.20 26.04 14.53
N ALA A 30 1.71 26.55 13.40
CA ALA A 30 0.89 27.00 12.28
C ALA A 30 -0.09 25.93 11.76
N LEU A 31 0.31 24.66 11.81
CA LEU A 31 -0.50 23.51 11.40
C LEU A 31 -1.65 23.18 12.37
N CYS A 32 -1.51 23.53 13.66
CA CYS A 32 -2.48 23.16 14.72
C CYS A 32 -3.26 24.34 15.30
N LYS A 33 -2.80 25.59 15.12
CA LYS A 33 -3.41 26.79 15.75
C LYS A 33 -4.89 27.01 15.41
N ASN A 34 -5.34 26.52 14.25
CA ASN A 34 -6.75 26.63 13.83
C ASN A 34 -7.65 25.51 14.40
N LEU A 35 -7.08 24.55 15.14
CA LEU A 35 -7.83 23.50 15.83
C LEU A 35 -8.15 23.90 17.28
N TYR A 36 -7.20 24.58 17.94
CA TYR A 36 -7.33 25.06 19.33
C TYR A 36 -6.22 26.07 19.67
N ASN A 37 -6.55 26.96 20.62
CA ASN A 37 -5.74 28.14 20.93
C ASN A 37 -4.60 27.88 21.93
N SER A 38 -4.68 26.82 22.75
CA SER A 38 -3.73 26.57 23.84
C SER A 38 -3.28 25.13 23.88
N THR A 39 -2.01 24.92 24.21
CA THR A 39 -1.35 23.61 24.32
C THR A 39 -0.59 23.52 25.63
N ARG A 40 -0.06 22.33 25.95
CA ARG A 40 0.79 22.09 27.11
C ARG A 40 1.79 20.98 26.86
N PHE A 41 2.88 20.98 27.63
CA PHE A 41 3.97 20.03 27.51
C PHE A 41 4.29 19.38 28.88
N PRO A 42 4.85 18.14 28.90
CA PRO A 42 5.30 17.37 27.75
C PRO A 42 4.17 16.76 26.91
N ASN A 43 4.43 16.52 25.62
CA ASN A 43 3.49 15.81 24.74
C ASN A 43 3.64 14.28 24.86
N PHE A 44 2.84 13.52 24.10
CA PHE A 44 2.86 12.05 24.16
C PHE A 44 4.23 11.44 23.81
N VAL A 45 4.95 12.04 22.86
CA VAL A 45 6.30 11.60 22.45
C VAL A 45 7.43 12.18 23.33
N LYS A 46 7.07 12.81 24.45
CA LYS A 46 7.97 13.34 25.49
C LYS A 46 8.81 14.55 25.07
N HIS A 47 8.42 15.27 24.01
CA HIS A 47 8.96 16.61 23.81
C HIS A 47 8.57 17.50 24.98
N ARG A 48 9.47 18.41 25.36
CA ARG A 48 9.28 19.33 26.49
C ARG A 48 8.97 20.75 26.06
N SER A 49 9.11 21.06 24.77
CA SER A 49 8.87 22.38 24.21
C SER A 49 8.04 22.30 22.93
N GLN A 50 7.29 23.38 22.63
CA GLN A 50 6.63 23.53 21.33
C GLN A 50 7.62 23.53 20.17
N VAL A 51 8.83 24.06 20.35
CA VAL A 51 9.82 24.15 19.27
C VAL A 51 10.17 22.76 18.75
N ASP A 52 10.49 21.82 19.65
CA ASP A 52 10.83 20.44 19.29
C ASP A 52 9.65 19.73 18.61
N ALA A 53 8.44 19.93 19.15
CA ALA A 53 7.23 19.36 18.58
C ALA A 53 6.88 19.93 17.21
N ILE A 54 7.11 21.23 16.98
CA ILE A 54 6.88 21.87 15.68
C ILE A 54 7.86 21.34 14.64
N ILE A 55 9.13 21.10 15.01
CA ILE A 55 10.13 20.50 14.11
C ILE A 55 9.68 19.11 13.65
N GLU A 56 9.26 18.23 14.57
CA GLU A 56 8.75 16.90 14.20
C GLU A 56 7.44 16.99 13.40
N LEU A 57 6.50 17.85 13.81
CA LEU A 57 5.22 18.03 13.12
C LEU A 57 5.41 18.50 11.66
N ASN A 58 6.39 19.37 11.41
CA ASN A 58 6.69 19.86 10.06
C ASN A 58 7.23 18.78 9.11
N GLN A 59 7.80 17.68 9.63
CA GLN A 59 8.20 16.54 8.79
C GLN A 59 6.99 15.86 8.12
N TYR A 60 5.79 16.00 8.69
CA TYR A 60 4.55 15.46 8.15
C TYR A 60 3.80 16.47 7.25
N LYS A 61 4.33 17.68 7.04
CA LYS A 61 3.63 18.74 6.30
C LYS A 61 3.20 18.29 4.89
N GLN A 62 4.08 17.62 4.16
CA GLN A 62 3.75 17.13 2.81
C GLN A 62 2.59 16.12 2.83
N LEU A 63 2.53 15.22 3.83
CA LEU A 63 1.43 14.26 3.96
C LEU A 63 0.11 14.95 4.31
N ILE A 64 0.17 16.01 5.12
CA ILE A 64 -1.00 16.83 5.44
C ILE A 64 -1.50 17.54 4.17
N ASP A 65 -0.60 18.13 3.39
CA ASP A 65 -0.95 18.87 2.16
C ASP A 65 -1.46 17.94 1.03
N ILE A 66 -0.98 16.68 0.99
CA ILE A 66 -1.46 15.63 0.07
C ILE A 66 -2.86 15.12 0.45
N GLU A 67 -3.29 15.36 1.69
CA GLU A 67 -4.59 14.93 2.21
C GLU A 67 -4.84 13.41 2.06
N CYS A 68 -3.79 12.60 2.24
CA CYS A 68 -3.87 11.13 2.14
C CYS A 68 -4.89 10.50 3.12
N ALA A 69 -5.21 11.19 4.22
CA ALA A 69 -6.30 10.85 5.12
C ALA A 69 -7.02 12.12 5.63
N PRO A 70 -8.37 12.12 5.73
CA PRO A 70 -9.16 13.31 6.07
C PRO A 70 -8.83 13.95 7.43
N HIS A 71 -8.28 13.19 8.38
CA HIS A 71 -8.06 13.63 9.76
C HIS A 71 -6.62 13.46 10.26
N LEU A 72 -5.66 13.28 9.34
CA LEU A 72 -4.24 13.18 9.68
C LEU A 72 -3.77 14.38 10.52
N ARG A 73 -4.18 15.59 10.14
CA ARG A 73 -3.81 16.82 10.86
C ARG A 73 -4.32 16.81 12.30
N LEU A 74 -5.56 16.40 12.53
CA LEU A 74 -6.14 16.33 13.88
C LEU A 74 -5.38 15.30 14.72
N PHE A 75 -5.14 14.11 14.16
CA PHE A 75 -4.38 13.06 14.83
C PHE A 75 -2.98 13.53 15.26
N LEU A 76 -2.19 14.06 14.33
CA LEU A 76 -0.81 14.52 14.61
C LEU A 76 -0.79 15.64 15.64
N CYS A 77 -1.72 16.60 15.54
CA CYS A 77 -1.85 17.67 16.51
C CYS A 77 -2.23 17.16 17.91
N SER A 78 -3.12 16.16 18.03
CA SER A 78 -3.46 15.54 19.32
C SER A 78 -2.29 14.77 19.96
N VAL A 79 -1.37 14.22 19.17
CA VAL A 79 -0.18 13.51 19.68
C VAL A 79 0.95 14.48 20.04
N LEU A 80 1.30 15.38 19.11
CA LEU A 80 2.51 16.20 19.19
C LEU A 80 2.28 17.56 19.85
N MET A 81 1.06 18.09 19.77
CA MET A 81 0.69 19.44 20.22
C MET A 81 -0.59 19.40 21.06
N PRO A 82 -0.69 18.58 22.12
CA PRO A 82 -1.97 18.26 22.76
C PRO A 82 -2.74 19.51 23.21
N MET A 83 -4.06 19.48 23.12
CA MET A 83 -4.93 20.56 23.61
C MET A 83 -4.74 20.73 25.12
N CYS A 84 -4.62 21.97 25.59
CA CYS A 84 -4.62 22.22 27.02
C CYS A 84 -6.04 22.07 27.59
N THR A 85 -6.20 21.26 28.63
CA THR A 85 -7.46 21.07 29.35
C THR A 85 -7.21 21.11 30.85
N MET A 86 -8.29 21.16 31.63
CA MET A 86 -8.22 21.12 33.10
C MET A 86 -7.84 19.74 33.66
N LEU A 87 -7.81 18.69 32.82
CA LEU A 87 -7.40 17.34 33.25
C LEU A 87 -5.91 17.31 33.52
N GLU A 88 -5.43 16.57 34.51
CA GLU A 88 -3.99 16.46 34.79
C GLU A 88 -3.21 15.83 33.63
N GLU A 89 -3.81 14.85 32.95
CA GLU A 89 -3.22 14.12 31.82
C GLU A 89 -3.69 14.61 30.45
N ASN A 90 -2.80 14.56 29.45
CA ASN A 90 -3.14 14.91 28.07
C ASN A 90 -4.24 13.99 27.53
N ILE A 91 -5.25 14.58 26.89
CA ILE A 91 -6.24 13.83 26.14
C ILE A 91 -5.57 13.29 24.87
N LEU A 92 -5.42 11.97 24.81
CA LEU A 92 -4.84 11.26 23.67
C LEU A 92 -5.85 11.14 22.51
N PRO A 93 -5.41 10.95 21.26
CA PRO A 93 -6.34 10.55 20.20
C PRO A 93 -6.91 9.17 20.48
N CYS A 94 -8.16 8.91 20.07
CA CYS A 94 -8.66 7.54 20.12
C CYS A 94 -7.99 6.68 19.04
N ARG A 95 -7.92 5.36 19.28
CA ARG A 95 -7.36 4.37 18.34
C ARG A 95 -7.99 4.44 16.95
N SER A 96 -9.29 4.68 16.87
CA SER A 96 -10.03 4.85 15.61
C SER A 96 -9.49 6.00 14.77
N LEU A 97 -9.22 7.17 15.37
CA LEU A 97 -8.66 8.34 14.69
C LEU A 97 -7.24 8.07 14.17
N CYS A 98 -6.44 7.30 14.91
CA CYS A 98 -5.12 6.84 14.45
C CYS A 98 -5.23 5.88 13.26
N GLU A 99 -6.06 4.84 13.36
CA GLU A 99 -6.19 3.83 12.30
C GLU A 99 -6.70 4.45 11.00
N GLU A 100 -7.65 5.39 11.09
CA GLU A 100 -8.13 6.15 9.92
C GLU A 100 -7.02 6.99 9.28
N SER A 101 -6.19 7.66 10.09
CA SER A 101 -5.06 8.45 9.61
C SER A 101 -3.97 7.58 8.98
N LYS A 102 -3.69 6.43 9.59
CA LYS A 102 -2.69 5.46 9.13
C LYS A 102 -3.09 4.81 7.80
N ALA A 103 -4.33 4.36 7.66
CA ALA A 103 -4.79 3.59 6.50
C ALA A 103 -4.58 4.33 5.17
N GLY A 104 -4.80 5.64 5.13
CA GLY A 104 -4.59 6.45 3.93
C GLY A 104 -3.13 6.82 3.69
N CYS A 105 -2.36 7.04 4.75
CA CYS A 105 -1.04 7.68 4.65
C CYS A 105 0.16 6.73 4.77
N GLU A 106 0.00 5.53 5.35
CA GLU A 106 1.09 4.54 5.45
C GLU A 106 1.61 4.13 4.08
N THR A 107 0.71 3.94 3.11
CA THR A 107 1.10 3.60 1.73
C THR A 107 1.82 4.76 1.03
N VAL A 108 1.44 6.01 1.29
CA VAL A 108 2.11 7.20 0.75
C VAL A 108 3.51 7.32 1.33
N LEU A 109 3.64 7.16 2.65
CA LEU A 109 4.92 7.19 3.35
C LEU A 109 5.86 6.07 2.85
N LEU A 110 5.34 4.86 2.66
CA LEU A 110 6.14 3.74 2.18
C LEU A 110 6.56 3.90 0.71
N ASN A 111 5.65 4.34 -0.16
CA ASN A 111 5.89 4.37 -1.61
C ASN A 111 6.65 5.60 -2.09
N PHE A 112 6.44 6.77 -1.47
CA PHE A 112 7.04 8.04 -1.90
C PHE A 112 8.21 8.48 -1.02
N VAL A 113 8.18 8.14 0.28
CA VAL A 113 9.22 8.53 1.24
C VAL A 113 10.14 7.35 1.61
N GLY A 114 9.69 6.11 1.40
CA GLY A 114 10.46 4.90 1.70
C GLY A 114 10.50 4.55 3.20
N LEU A 115 9.60 5.10 4.00
CA LEU A 115 9.57 4.92 5.45
C LEU A 115 8.29 4.18 5.90
N PRO A 116 8.37 3.29 6.90
CA PRO A 116 7.19 2.68 7.51
C PRO A 116 6.47 3.66 8.43
N TRP A 117 5.23 3.33 8.82
CA TRP A 117 4.52 4.12 9.84
C TRP A 117 5.32 4.17 11.16
N PRO A 118 5.58 5.37 11.74
CA PRO A 118 6.49 5.52 12.87
C PRO A 118 6.06 4.74 14.12
N ASP A 119 7.02 4.15 14.82
CA ASP A 119 6.78 3.36 16.05
C ASP A 119 6.08 4.16 17.15
N ARG A 120 6.39 5.46 17.27
CA ARG A 120 5.78 6.38 18.24
C ARG A 120 4.33 6.77 17.89
N LEU A 121 3.85 6.40 16.71
CA LEU A 121 2.50 6.67 16.23
C LEU A 121 1.68 5.40 16.03
N LYS A 122 2.15 4.23 16.52
CA LYS A 122 1.40 2.97 16.40
C LYS A 122 0.08 3.05 17.16
N CYS A 123 -1.00 2.61 16.50
CA CYS A 123 -2.36 2.84 16.99
C CYS A 123 -2.75 2.00 18.21
N ASP A 124 -2.02 0.92 18.49
CA ASP A 124 -2.19 0.08 19.68
C ASP A 124 -1.87 0.81 20.99
N GLN A 125 -1.06 1.87 20.93
CA GLN A 125 -0.70 2.72 22.07
C GLN A 125 -1.82 3.69 22.50
N PHE A 126 -2.89 3.83 21.70
CA PHE A 126 -3.97 4.77 21.96
C PHE A 126 -5.22 4.09 22.53
N PRO A 127 -6.01 4.80 23.36
CA PRO A 127 -7.21 4.27 24.00
C PRO A 127 -8.31 3.95 23.00
N VAL A 128 -9.16 2.98 23.36
CA VAL A 128 -10.36 2.63 22.59
C VAL A 128 -11.51 3.53 23.03
N SER A 129 -12.24 4.10 22.07
CA SER A 129 -13.47 4.86 22.30
C SER A 129 -14.46 4.12 23.22
N GLY A 130 -14.94 4.78 24.27
CA GLY A 130 -15.90 4.20 25.22
C GLY A 130 -15.30 3.23 26.26
N SER A 131 -13.97 3.12 26.36
CA SER A 131 -13.28 2.30 27.38
C SER A 131 -13.18 2.95 28.77
N GLY A 132 -13.83 4.10 28.98
CA GLY A 132 -13.77 4.86 30.23
C GLY A 132 -12.73 5.99 30.26
N GLN A 133 -11.77 6.01 29.31
CA GLN A 133 -10.85 7.13 29.11
C GLN A 133 -11.37 8.08 28.03
N VAL A 134 -11.39 9.39 28.32
CA VAL A 134 -11.73 10.42 27.33
C VAL A 134 -10.59 10.54 26.32
N CYS A 135 -10.90 10.48 25.02
CA CYS A 135 -9.93 10.63 23.94
C CYS A 135 -10.50 11.48 22.79
N VAL A 136 -9.61 12.03 21.95
CA VAL A 136 -10.00 12.89 20.82
C VAL A 136 -10.59 12.05 19.70
N GLU A 137 -11.83 12.37 19.33
CA GLU A 137 -12.59 11.75 18.25
C GLU A 137 -13.01 12.76 17.20
N ASN A 138 -13.38 12.26 16.02
CA ASN A 138 -14.03 13.04 14.99
C ASN A 138 -15.54 13.12 15.22
N LYS A 139 -16.09 14.30 15.52
CA LYS A 139 -17.53 14.52 15.75
C LYS A 139 -18.43 14.26 14.53
N ASN A 140 -17.87 14.17 13.32
CA ASN A 140 -18.61 13.79 12.10
C ASN A 140 -18.69 12.28 11.89
N ALA A 141 -17.96 11.50 12.69
CA ALA A 141 -18.24 10.10 12.87
C ALA A 141 -19.38 9.97 13.88
N GLN A 142 -20.63 10.18 13.45
CA GLN A 142 -21.69 9.40 14.10
C GLN A 142 -21.21 7.95 14.06
N PRO A 143 -21.20 7.21 15.19
CA PRO A 143 -20.86 5.82 15.15
C PRO A 143 -21.98 5.13 14.38
N ASN A 144 -21.85 5.09 13.05
CA ASN A 144 -22.61 4.20 12.22
C ASN A 144 -22.42 2.84 12.85
N LYS A 145 -23.52 2.24 13.30
CA LYS A 145 -23.47 0.93 13.96
C LYS A 145 -22.65 0.00 13.07
N LYS A 146 -21.56 -0.53 13.62
CA LYS A 146 -20.63 -1.38 12.90
C LYS A 146 -21.31 -2.72 12.67
N THR A 147 -21.45 -3.09 11.41
CA THR A 147 -22.03 -4.38 11.02
C THR A 147 -20.93 -5.26 10.43
N TRP A 148 -20.53 -6.26 11.20
CA TRP A 148 -19.59 -7.28 10.76
C TRP A 148 -20.30 -8.21 9.79
N VAL A 149 -19.75 -8.33 8.58
CA VAL A 149 -20.28 -9.24 7.56
C VAL A 149 -19.51 -10.55 7.65
N ASP A 150 -20.22 -11.66 7.79
CA ASP A 150 -19.63 -13.00 7.75
C ASP A 150 -19.16 -13.34 6.31
N PRO A 151 -17.90 -13.77 6.09
CA PRO A 151 -17.35 -14.10 4.78
C PRO A 151 -18.08 -15.20 4.00
N ASN A 152 -18.94 -16.00 4.63
CA ASN A 152 -19.63 -17.12 3.98
C ASN A 152 -21.15 -17.00 4.01
N LYS A 153 -21.68 -15.98 4.70
CA LYS A 153 -23.13 -15.75 4.80
C LYS A 153 -23.54 -14.43 4.17
N ARG A 154 -24.79 -14.36 3.76
CA ARG A 154 -25.40 -13.09 3.33
C ARG A 154 -25.77 -12.31 4.59
N SER A 155 -25.27 -11.08 4.70
CA SER A 155 -25.61 -10.20 5.83
C SER A 155 -26.37 -8.99 5.32
N LYS A 156 -27.43 -8.59 6.04
CA LYS A 156 -28.20 -7.37 5.73
C LYS A 156 -27.60 -6.19 6.47
N MET A 157 -27.61 -5.03 5.83
CA MET A 157 -27.24 -3.75 6.45
C MET A 157 -28.16 -2.63 5.99
N THR A 158 -28.19 -1.56 6.77
CA THR A 158 -28.93 -0.32 6.50
C THR A 158 -27.99 0.83 6.15
N GLU A 159 -28.55 1.90 5.59
CA GLU A 159 -27.83 3.13 5.22
C GLU A 159 -27.18 3.89 6.39
N LYS A 160 -27.53 3.54 7.64
CA LYS A 160 -26.98 4.11 8.88
C LYS A 160 -25.86 3.25 9.49
N GLU A 161 -25.55 2.11 8.88
CA GLU A 161 -24.56 1.16 9.36
C GLU A 161 -23.28 1.26 8.53
N LYS A 162 -22.15 0.92 9.15
CA LYS A 162 -20.84 0.80 8.49
C LYS A 162 -20.51 -0.68 8.38
N ALA A 163 -20.42 -1.20 7.16
CA ALA A 163 -20.06 -2.59 6.93
C ALA A 163 -18.55 -2.78 7.15
N ILE A 164 -18.20 -3.87 7.83
CA ILE A 164 -16.81 -4.29 7.99
C ILE A 164 -16.65 -5.70 7.42
N LEU A 165 -15.83 -5.80 6.38
CA LEU A 165 -15.36 -7.05 5.80
C LEU A 165 -13.96 -7.32 6.37
N ILE A 166 -13.72 -8.53 6.85
CA ILE A 166 -12.40 -8.91 7.38
C ILE A 166 -12.13 -10.38 7.07
N CYS A 167 -10.89 -10.67 6.69
CA CYS A 167 -10.43 -12.03 6.48
C CYS A 167 -9.39 -12.43 7.51
N SER A 168 -9.11 -13.73 7.66
CA SER A 168 -8.04 -14.18 8.56
C SER A 168 -6.66 -13.78 8.05
N LYS A 169 -5.63 -13.82 8.90
CA LYS A 169 -4.25 -13.45 8.53
C LYS A 169 -3.78 -14.16 7.25
N GLY A 170 -3.27 -13.39 6.29
CA GLY A 170 -2.80 -13.89 4.98
C GLY A 170 -3.91 -14.22 3.98
N GLN A 171 -5.18 -13.95 4.32
CA GLN A 171 -6.29 -13.96 3.37
C GLN A 171 -6.65 -12.55 2.92
N LYS A 172 -7.18 -12.49 1.69
CA LYS A 172 -7.68 -11.29 1.03
C LYS A 172 -9.18 -11.41 0.76
N ILE A 173 -9.84 -10.28 0.71
CA ILE A 173 -11.26 -10.14 0.41
C ILE A 173 -11.48 -10.34 -1.08
N ARG A 174 -12.43 -11.21 -1.42
CA ARG A 174 -13.06 -11.31 -2.74
C ARG A 174 -14.54 -11.00 -2.60
N PHE A 175 -14.90 -9.78 -2.92
CA PHE A 175 -16.26 -9.30 -2.94
C PHE A 175 -17.09 -10.07 -3.96
N ARG A 176 -18.24 -10.60 -3.54
CA ARG A 176 -19.10 -11.40 -4.42
C ARG A 176 -20.23 -10.55 -4.97
N LYS A 177 -21.07 -10.01 -4.09
CA LYS A 177 -22.29 -9.28 -4.50
C LYS A 177 -22.83 -8.39 -3.39
N ILE A 178 -23.36 -7.23 -3.78
CA ILE A 178 -24.28 -6.42 -2.97
C ILE A 178 -25.64 -6.32 -3.68
N VAL A 179 -26.75 -6.42 -2.97
CA VAL A 179 -28.09 -6.33 -3.59
C VAL A 179 -28.99 -5.48 -2.71
N HIS A 180 -29.69 -4.53 -3.31
CA HIS A 180 -30.71 -3.75 -2.61
C HIS A 180 -31.88 -4.65 -2.19
N GLU A 181 -32.34 -4.57 -0.94
CA GLU A 181 -33.39 -5.47 -0.42
C GLU A 181 -34.76 -5.15 -1.03
N ASN A 182 -35.07 -3.86 -1.24
CA ASN A 182 -36.32 -3.47 -1.87
C ASN A 182 -36.23 -3.68 -3.39
N LYS A 183 -36.92 -4.71 -3.88
CA LYS A 183 -37.03 -5.04 -5.31
C LYS A 183 -37.66 -3.92 -6.15
N ASN A 184 -38.46 -3.05 -5.54
CA ASN A 184 -39.15 -1.93 -6.18
C ASN A 184 -38.30 -0.65 -6.19
N CYS A 185 -37.19 -0.59 -5.45
CA CYS A 185 -36.25 0.52 -5.48
C CYS A 185 -34.94 0.07 -6.14
N LYS A 186 -34.81 0.35 -7.44
CA LYS A 186 -33.58 0.11 -8.20
C LYS A 186 -32.61 1.28 -8.04
N ARG A 187 -32.23 1.63 -6.80
CA ARG A 187 -31.12 2.57 -6.59
C ARG A 187 -29.84 1.85 -7.02
N HIS A 188 -29.09 2.41 -7.98
CA HIS A 188 -27.92 1.73 -8.53
C HIS A 188 -26.80 1.68 -7.47
N ILE A 189 -26.62 0.52 -6.83
CA ILE A 189 -25.45 0.24 -6.00
C ILE A 189 -24.36 -0.33 -6.92
N SER A 190 -23.28 0.43 -7.09
CA SER A 190 -22.20 0.05 -7.99
C SER A 190 -21.40 -1.15 -7.46
N GLN A 191 -21.55 -2.31 -8.12
CA GLN A 191 -20.70 -3.48 -7.85
C GLN A 191 -19.23 -3.20 -8.15
N GLU A 192 -18.97 -2.38 -9.17
CA GLU A 192 -17.61 -2.07 -9.60
C GLU A 192 -16.90 -1.20 -8.56
N THR A 193 -17.59 -0.20 -8.01
CA THR A 193 -17.01 0.71 -6.99
C THR A 193 -16.61 -0.07 -5.74
N ILE A 194 -17.47 -0.96 -5.25
CA ILE A 194 -17.14 -1.78 -4.06
C ILE A 194 -16.03 -2.79 -4.35
N ARG A 195 -16.00 -3.39 -5.54
CA ARG A 195 -14.90 -4.29 -5.93
C ARG A 195 -13.58 -3.55 -5.99
N LYS A 196 -13.52 -2.37 -6.61
CA LYS A 196 -12.33 -1.52 -6.63
C LYS A 196 -11.87 -1.11 -5.23
N LYS A 197 -12.81 -0.92 -4.30
CA LYS A 197 -12.52 -0.51 -2.92
C LYS A 197 -12.07 -1.67 -2.03
N CYS A 198 -12.61 -2.88 -2.21
CA CYS A 198 -12.46 -3.98 -1.24
C CYS A 198 -11.72 -5.23 -1.77
N ASP A 199 -11.69 -5.49 -3.08
CA ASP A 199 -11.03 -6.71 -3.59
C ASP A 199 -9.52 -6.63 -3.38
N GLY A 200 -8.94 -7.69 -2.80
CA GLY A 200 -7.50 -7.78 -2.56
C GLY A 200 -7.06 -7.26 -1.18
N GLU A 201 -7.92 -6.55 -0.46
CA GLU A 201 -7.65 -6.03 0.87
C GLU A 201 -7.81 -7.10 1.96
N HIS A 202 -7.15 -6.91 3.10
CA HIS A 202 -7.32 -7.77 4.28
C HIS A 202 -8.59 -7.41 5.06
N THR A 203 -8.86 -6.11 5.18
CA THR A 203 -10.02 -5.51 5.84
C THR A 203 -10.57 -4.43 4.91
N CYS A 204 -11.90 -4.32 4.80
CA CYS A 204 -12.53 -3.26 4.03
C CYS A 204 -13.75 -2.71 4.78
N GLU A 205 -13.86 -1.39 4.81
CA GLU A 205 -14.98 -0.69 5.44
C GLU A 205 -15.69 0.25 4.46
N PHE A 206 -17.02 0.24 4.48
CA PHE A 206 -17.81 1.12 3.62
C PHE A 206 -19.22 1.38 4.17
N THR A 207 -19.85 2.44 3.69
CA THR A 207 -21.28 2.72 3.87
C THR A 207 -22.03 2.54 2.55
N LEU A 208 -23.36 2.40 2.60
CA LEU A 208 -24.15 2.32 1.37
C LEU A 208 -24.08 3.63 0.54
N LYS A 209 -23.79 4.77 1.18
CA LYS A 209 -23.62 6.06 0.49
C LYS A 209 -22.38 6.06 -0.41
N ASP A 210 -21.30 5.39 0.03
CA ASP A 210 -20.05 5.25 -0.74
C ASP A 210 -20.25 4.58 -2.10
N LEU A 211 -21.37 3.87 -2.30
CA LEU A 211 -21.63 3.01 -3.45
C LEU A 211 -22.72 3.53 -4.38
N THR A 212 -23.36 4.65 -4.03
CA THR A 212 -24.43 5.26 -4.81
C THR A 212 -23.92 6.54 -5.47
N ASN A 213 -24.03 6.63 -6.80
CA ASN A 213 -23.81 7.89 -7.50
C ASN A 213 -25.12 8.70 -7.49
N GLU A 214 -25.05 10.02 -7.37
CA GLU A 214 -26.23 10.91 -7.33
C GLU A 214 -27.09 10.84 -8.61
N ARG A 215 -26.53 10.34 -9.72
CA ARG A 215 -27.20 10.21 -11.02
C ARG A 215 -27.87 8.83 -11.14
N GLY A 216 -29.15 8.76 -10.78
CA GLY A 216 -30.02 7.62 -11.12
C GLY A 216 -30.78 7.04 -9.93
N GLN A 217 -31.80 7.74 -9.46
CA GLN A 217 -32.84 7.12 -8.65
C GLN A 217 -33.83 6.42 -9.59
N GLY A 218 -33.89 5.09 -9.56
CA GLY A 218 -34.95 4.35 -10.24
C GLY A 218 -36.33 4.71 -9.67
N LYS A 219 -37.39 4.62 -10.49
CA LYS A 219 -38.78 4.80 -10.04
C LYS A 219 -39.06 3.89 -8.84
N GLY A 220 -39.66 4.43 -7.76
CA GLY A 220 -40.03 3.67 -6.55
C GLY A 220 -39.10 3.84 -5.33
N CYS A 221 -38.02 4.63 -5.44
CA CYS A 221 -37.17 4.96 -4.30
C CYS A 221 -37.67 6.22 -3.57
N ARG A 222 -37.64 6.22 -2.22
CA ARG A 222 -37.92 7.44 -1.44
C ARG A 222 -36.77 8.43 -1.63
N PRO A 223 -37.04 9.72 -1.90
CA PRO A 223 -36.02 10.76 -1.98
C PRO A 223 -35.18 10.79 -0.70
N GLY A 224 -33.85 10.91 -0.83
CA GLY A 224 -32.92 11.05 0.30
C GLY A 224 -32.61 9.79 1.12
N LYS A 225 -33.28 8.64 0.90
CA LYS A 225 -32.97 7.37 1.59
C LYS A 225 -32.50 6.28 0.63
N ILE A 226 -31.41 5.61 0.98
CA ILE A 226 -30.85 4.42 0.32
C ILE A 226 -31.52 3.15 0.86
N GLY A 227 -31.95 3.10 2.11
CA GLY A 227 -32.64 1.92 2.65
C GLY A 227 -31.68 0.82 3.13
N SER A 228 -31.84 -0.41 2.63
CA SER A 228 -31.08 -1.59 3.07
C SER A 228 -30.59 -2.47 1.93
N ALA A 229 -29.46 -3.15 2.16
CA ALA A 229 -28.82 -4.02 1.19
C ALA A 229 -28.27 -5.29 1.85
N SER A 230 -28.22 -6.37 1.05
CA SER A 230 -27.58 -7.64 1.38
C SER A 230 -26.20 -7.72 0.77
N ILE A 231 -25.20 -8.08 1.57
CA ILE A 231 -23.80 -8.22 1.17
C ILE A 231 -23.36 -9.67 1.25
N LYS A 232 -22.53 -10.09 0.27
CA LYS A 232 -21.78 -11.34 0.29
C LYS A 232 -20.36 -11.08 -0.23
N TYR A 233 -19.36 -11.53 0.51
CA TYR A 233 -17.96 -11.63 0.06
C TYR A 233 -17.46 -13.05 0.34
N GLN A 234 -16.18 -13.31 0.11
CA GLN A 234 -15.46 -14.52 0.53
C GLN A 234 -14.00 -14.15 0.81
N CYS A 235 -13.34 -14.94 1.64
CA CYS A 235 -11.91 -14.85 1.86
C CYS A 235 -11.16 -15.86 0.99
N TYR A 236 -10.04 -15.45 0.41
CA TYR A 236 -9.14 -16.35 -0.31
C TYR A 236 -7.70 -16.12 0.14
N LYS A 237 -6.87 -17.16 0.11
CA LYS A 237 -5.42 -17.00 0.18
C LYS A 237 -4.87 -17.01 -1.24
N ASP A 238 -3.92 -16.13 -1.51
CA ASP A 238 -3.11 -16.29 -2.71
C ASP A 238 -2.44 -17.67 -2.65
N LYS A 239 -2.46 -18.39 -3.77
CA LYS A 239 -1.67 -19.62 -3.85
C LYS A 239 -0.21 -19.20 -3.70
N PRO A 240 0.59 -19.91 -2.88
CA PRO A 240 2.01 -19.61 -2.81
C PRO A 240 2.59 -19.67 -4.22
N PRO A 241 3.48 -18.72 -4.58
CA PRO A 241 4.09 -18.73 -5.89
C PRO A 241 4.84 -20.04 -6.08
N LYS A 242 4.92 -20.50 -7.33
CA LYS A 242 5.76 -21.64 -7.66
C LYS A 242 7.20 -21.20 -7.51
N GLN A 243 8.00 -22.01 -6.83
CA GLN A 243 9.41 -21.72 -6.59
C GLN A 243 10.26 -22.84 -7.18
N ILE A 244 11.35 -22.47 -7.84
CA ILE A 244 12.37 -23.40 -8.31
C ILE A 244 13.74 -22.99 -7.79
N HIS A 245 14.61 -23.97 -7.60
CA HIS A 245 15.97 -23.81 -7.08
C HIS A 245 16.91 -24.44 -8.10
N LEU A 246 17.75 -23.63 -8.74
CA LEU A 246 18.75 -24.09 -9.69
C LEU A 246 20.13 -23.99 -9.04
N LYS A 247 20.91 -25.06 -9.07
CA LYS A 247 22.34 -24.95 -8.74
C LYS A 247 23.09 -24.33 -9.93
N TYR A 248 24.29 -23.82 -9.64
CA TYR A 248 25.19 -23.32 -10.68
C TYR A 248 25.44 -24.38 -11.77
N ARG A 249 25.34 -23.97 -13.04
CA ARG A 249 25.43 -24.79 -14.27
C ARG A 249 24.38 -25.91 -14.37
N GLN A 250 23.19 -25.68 -13.82
CA GLN A 250 22.03 -26.55 -14.04
C GLN A 250 20.96 -25.84 -14.87
N ASP A 251 20.17 -26.66 -15.55
CA ASP A 251 18.95 -26.27 -16.24
C ASP A 251 17.72 -26.49 -15.35
N ALA A 252 16.70 -25.67 -15.56
CA ALA A 252 15.35 -25.93 -15.05
C ALA A 252 14.29 -25.36 -15.97
N PHE A 253 13.07 -25.90 -15.86
CA PHE A 253 11.94 -25.52 -16.67
C PHE A 253 10.85 -24.86 -15.83
N LEU A 254 10.43 -23.66 -16.21
CA LEU A 254 9.20 -23.06 -15.71
C LEU A 254 8.06 -23.49 -16.63
N LEU A 255 6.98 -23.98 -16.03
CA LEU A 255 5.82 -24.46 -16.78
C LEU A 255 4.48 -23.95 -16.22
N CYS A 256 3.65 -23.47 -17.13
CA CYS A 256 2.22 -23.25 -16.93
C CYS A 256 1.43 -24.31 -17.71
N LYS A 257 0.82 -25.26 -16.98
CA LYS A 257 0.09 -26.41 -17.56
C LYS A 257 -1.11 -26.01 -18.44
N SER A 258 -1.73 -24.86 -18.16
CA SER A 258 -2.92 -24.41 -18.89
C SER A 258 -2.54 -23.54 -20.09
N ALA A 259 -3.13 -23.81 -21.26
CA ALA A 259 -2.88 -23.07 -22.49
C ALA A 259 -3.29 -21.59 -22.42
N ASN A 260 -4.21 -21.22 -21.51
CA ASN A 260 -4.63 -19.84 -21.24
C ASN A 260 -3.87 -19.18 -20.09
N ARG A 261 -2.69 -19.71 -19.73
CA ARG A 261 -1.84 -19.11 -18.71
C ARG A 261 -0.44 -18.85 -19.21
N ARG A 262 0.18 -17.80 -18.68
CA ARG A 262 1.55 -17.40 -18.98
C ARG A 262 2.33 -17.23 -17.69
N ILE A 263 3.63 -17.48 -17.77
CA ILE A 263 4.58 -17.29 -16.69
C ILE A 263 4.66 -15.80 -16.39
N ASN A 264 4.53 -15.43 -15.12
CA ASN A 264 4.87 -14.12 -14.58
C ASN A 264 5.95 -14.31 -13.51
N ILE A 265 7.10 -13.68 -13.69
CA ILE A 265 8.22 -13.77 -12.73
C ILE A 265 8.00 -12.75 -11.62
N LEU A 266 7.98 -13.24 -10.37
CA LEU A 266 7.70 -12.42 -9.19
C LEU A 266 8.97 -12.03 -8.45
N LYS A 267 9.93 -12.96 -8.35
CA LYS A 267 11.19 -12.74 -7.64
C LYS A 267 12.29 -13.61 -8.23
N VAL A 268 13.50 -13.06 -8.25
CA VAL A 268 14.73 -13.77 -8.59
C VAL A 268 15.78 -13.38 -7.57
N GLN A 269 16.41 -14.37 -6.96
CA GLN A 269 17.45 -14.15 -5.94
C GLN A 269 18.52 -15.23 -6.04
N TYR A 270 19.76 -14.85 -5.75
CA TYR A 270 20.83 -15.82 -5.49
C TYR A 270 20.92 -16.04 -3.99
N ARG A 271 21.06 -17.31 -3.59
CA ARG A 271 21.33 -17.71 -2.21
C ARG A 271 22.55 -18.61 -2.20
N ASP A 272 23.54 -18.26 -1.38
CA ASP A 272 24.65 -19.16 -1.13
C ASP A 272 24.31 -20.17 -0.02
N GLU A 273 24.92 -21.36 -0.06
CA GLU A 273 24.79 -22.36 1.01
C GLU A 273 25.70 -22.04 2.21
N LYS A 274 26.73 -21.21 2.03
CA LYS A 274 27.78 -20.95 3.04
C LYS A 274 27.83 -19.52 3.58
N ALA A 275 27.30 -18.55 2.86
CA ALA A 275 27.21 -17.15 3.31
C ALA A 275 25.78 -16.78 3.75
N ALA A 276 25.67 -16.05 4.87
CA ALA A 276 24.40 -15.50 5.37
C ALA A 276 23.83 -14.38 4.49
N ASP A 277 24.64 -13.81 3.59
CA ASP A 277 24.27 -12.68 2.74
C ASP A 277 23.69 -13.13 1.40
N THR A 278 22.44 -12.75 1.15
CA THR A 278 21.81 -12.86 -0.17
C THR A 278 22.40 -11.84 -1.13
N CYS A 279 23.18 -12.26 -2.13
CA CYS A 279 23.58 -11.34 -3.19
C CYS A 279 22.39 -11.14 -4.16
N ILE A 280 21.81 -9.95 -4.21
CA ILE A 280 20.72 -9.61 -5.13
C ILE A 280 21.28 -8.78 -6.29
N THR A 281 21.06 -9.21 -7.53
CA THR A 281 21.25 -8.36 -8.72
C THR A 281 19.93 -8.06 -9.40
N PRO A 282 19.57 -6.78 -9.57
CA PRO A 282 18.45 -6.38 -10.43
C PRO A 282 18.57 -6.95 -11.86
N ASN A 283 19.79 -7.15 -12.34
CA ASN A 283 20.06 -7.71 -13.67
C ASN A 283 19.59 -9.17 -13.81
N ALA A 284 19.73 -10.01 -12.77
CA ALA A 284 19.27 -11.40 -12.82
C ALA A 284 17.75 -11.48 -12.94
N PHE A 285 17.02 -10.61 -12.23
CA PHE A 285 15.57 -10.50 -12.36
C PHE A 285 15.17 -10.16 -13.80
N CYS A 286 15.81 -9.17 -14.42
CA CYS A 286 15.50 -8.79 -15.79
C CYS A 286 15.81 -9.89 -16.82
N SER A 287 16.94 -10.60 -16.67
CA SER A 287 17.31 -11.68 -17.59
C SER A 287 16.34 -12.85 -17.55
N VAL A 288 15.93 -13.27 -16.34
CA VAL A 288 14.92 -14.33 -16.17
C VAL A 288 13.54 -13.85 -16.67
N THR A 289 13.16 -12.61 -16.36
CA THR A 289 11.90 -11.99 -16.79
C THR A 289 11.81 -11.90 -18.32
N GLN A 290 12.85 -11.43 -19.01
CA GLN A 290 12.89 -11.45 -20.48
C GLN A 290 12.71 -12.87 -21.05
N SER A 291 13.42 -13.82 -20.44
CA SER A 291 13.48 -15.19 -20.93
C SER A 291 12.16 -15.92 -20.79
N CYS A 292 11.43 -15.68 -19.69
CA CYS A 292 10.29 -16.49 -19.31
C CYS A 292 8.93 -15.78 -19.29
N THR A 293 8.87 -14.49 -18.95
CA THR A 293 7.57 -13.81 -18.81
C THR A 293 6.80 -13.80 -20.12
N GLY A 294 5.49 -14.05 -20.03
CA GLY A 294 4.60 -14.10 -21.20
C GLY A 294 4.70 -15.40 -22.01
N LYS A 295 5.52 -16.39 -21.60
CA LYS A 295 5.58 -17.72 -22.21
C LYS A 295 4.79 -18.75 -21.41
N GLN A 296 4.45 -19.88 -22.03
CA GLN A 296 3.83 -21.02 -21.33
C GLN A 296 4.88 -21.97 -20.72
N ASN A 297 6.02 -22.11 -21.41
CA ASN A 297 7.17 -22.88 -20.99
C ASN A 297 8.45 -22.01 -21.15
N CYS A 298 9.42 -22.22 -20.28
CA CYS A 298 10.69 -21.52 -20.34
C CYS A 298 11.81 -22.40 -19.77
N ALA A 299 12.88 -22.58 -20.53
CA ALA A 299 14.12 -23.17 -20.04
C ALA A 299 15.01 -22.06 -19.47
N LEU A 300 15.53 -22.27 -18.26
CA LEU A 300 16.54 -21.43 -17.63
C LEU A 300 17.81 -22.24 -17.46
N TYR A 301 18.95 -21.60 -17.70
CA TYR A 301 20.26 -22.17 -17.42
C TYR A 301 21.01 -21.22 -16.49
N SER A 302 21.48 -21.75 -15.35
CA SER A 302 22.19 -20.97 -14.34
C SER A 302 23.67 -20.86 -14.68
N ASP A 303 24.05 -19.93 -15.56
CA ASP A 303 25.45 -19.57 -15.81
C ASP A 303 25.68 -18.05 -15.73
N ASN A 304 26.93 -17.64 -15.55
CA ASN A 304 27.29 -16.23 -15.42
C ASN A 304 27.26 -15.47 -16.77
N SER A 305 27.10 -16.16 -17.90
CA SER A 305 26.98 -15.57 -19.24
C SER A 305 25.56 -15.15 -19.59
N PHE A 306 24.56 -15.80 -18.98
CA PHE A 306 23.15 -15.60 -19.27
C PHE A 306 22.41 -14.96 -18.11
N ILE A 307 22.76 -15.30 -16.87
CA ILE A 307 22.18 -14.70 -15.65
C ILE A 307 23.35 -14.18 -14.80
N PRO A 308 23.64 -12.87 -14.82
CA PRO A 308 24.80 -12.34 -14.12
C PRO A 308 24.70 -12.54 -12.61
N SER A 309 25.61 -13.36 -12.06
CA SER A 309 25.78 -13.50 -10.61
C SER A 309 26.70 -12.39 -10.09
N PRO A 310 26.28 -11.64 -9.04
CA PRO A 310 27.15 -10.67 -8.36
C PRO A 310 28.19 -11.34 -7.43
N CYS A 311 27.96 -12.59 -7.03
CA CYS A 311 28.77 -13.21 -6.00
C CYS A 311 30.10 -13.68 -6.61
N LYS A 312 31.14 -12.83 -6.55
CA LYS A 312 32.50 -13.23 -6.93
C LYS A 312 32.92 -14.43 -6.06
N ASN A 313 33.42 -15.49 -6.69
CA ASN A 313 33.97 -16.71 -6.06
C ASN A 313 32.98 -17.63 -5.31
N LEU A 314 31.66 -17.44 -5.44
CA LEU A 314 30.66 -18.33 -4.86
C LEU A 314 29.95 -19.17 -5.95
N LYS A 315 29.39 -20.32 -5.56
CA LYS A 315 28.50 -21.16 -6.39
C LYS A 315 27.04 -21.01 -5.91
N PRO A 316 26.42 -19.82 -6.01
CA PRO A 316 25.12 -19.59 -5.42
C PRO A 316 24.02 -20.38 -6.15
N LYS A 317 22.98 -20.77 -5.41
CA LYS A 317 21.72 -21.28 -5.96
C LYS A 317 20.86 -20.12 -6.45
N LEU A 318 20.35 -20.22 -7.66
CA LEU A 318 19.35 -19.31 -8.20
C LEU A 318 17.96 -19.77 -7.75
N ILE A 319 17.24 -18.90 -7.06
CA ILE A 319 15.85 -19.13 -6.63
C ILE A 319 14.96 -18.21 -7.45
N VAL A 320 13.97 -18.80 -8.14
CA VAL A 320 13.00 -18.07 -8.97
C VAL A 320 11.59 -18.35 -8.47
N ASP A 321 10.90 -17.29 -8.06
CA ASP A 321 9.48 -17.33 -7.72
C ASP A 321 8.68 -16.84 -8.93
N TYR A 322 7.69 -17.64 -9.35
CA TYR A 322 6.85 -17.33 -10.48
C TYR A 322 5.41 -17.78 -10.26
N GLU A 323 4.50 -17.19 -11.03
CA GLU A 323 3.13 -17.64 -11.08
C GLU A 323 2.64 -17.83 -12.52
N CYS A 324 1.45 -18.41 -12.64
CA CYS A 324 0.79 -18.62 -13.92
C CYS A 324 -0.46 -17.76 -13.98
N GLU A 325 -0.31 -16.55 -14.52
CA GLU A 325 -1.40 -15.60 -14.73
C GLU A 325 -2.27 -16.03 -15.91
N LYS A 326 -3.56 -15.66 -15.88
CA LYS A 326 -4.43 -15.86 -17.04
C LYS A 326 -4.03 -14.90 -18.15
N THR A 327 -4.01 -15.39 -19.38
CA THR A 327 -3.89 -14.54 -20.58
C THR A 327 -5.01 -13.51 -20.57
N LEU A 328 -4.68 -12.27 -20.96
CA LEU A 328 -5.65 -11.19 -20.98
C LEU A 328 -6.43 -11.27 -22.31
N PRO A 329 -7.77 -11.09 -22.29
CA PRO A 329 -8.59 -11.28 -23.48
C PRO A 329 -8.34 -10.21 -24.57
N ASP A 330 -7.87 -9.02 -24.18
CA ASP A 330 -7.71 -7.86 -25.07
C ASP A 330 -6.23 -7.45 -25.23
N GLU A 331 -5.36 -8.45 -25.46
CA GLU A 331 -3.94 -8.20 -25.74
C GLU A 331 -3.77 -7.53 -27.12
N LYS A 332 -3.12 -6.37 -27.13
CA LYS A 332 -2.70 -5.63 -28.32
C LYS A 332 -1.24 -5.89 -28.61
N VAL A 333 -0.87 -5.90 -29.89
CA VAL A 333 0.51 -6.04 -30.35
C VAL A 333 0.90 -4.81 -31.17
N VAL A 334 2.03 -4.20 -30.85
CA VAL A 334 2.64 -3.10 -31.60
C VAL A 334 4.03 -3.54 -32.05
N GLN A 335 4.34 -3.31 -33.33
CA GLN A 335 5.61 -3.70 -33.94
C GLN A 335 6.19 -2.54 -34.73
N ASP A 336 7.26 -1.94 -34.22
CA ASP A 336 7.93 -0.81 -34.88
C ASP A 336 9.38 -0.67 -34.38
N PHE A 337 10.11 0.29 -34.91
CA PHE A 337 11.37 0.77 -34.33
C PHE A 337 11.10 1.38 -32.95
N TRP A 338 12.08 1.29 -32.05
CA TRP A 338 11.94 1.63 -30.63
C TRP A 338 11.34 3.03 -30.42
N GLU A 339 11.86 4.02 -31.16
CA GLU A 339 11.45 5.42 -31.16
C GLU A 339 10.03 5.69 -31.64
N ASN A 340 9.45 4.79 -32.43
CA ASN A 340 8.14 4.95 -33.05
C ASN A 340 7.02 4.28 -32.24
N ILE A 341 7.37 3.60 -31.16
CA ILE A 341 6.38 2.86 -30.38
C ILE A 341 5.63 3.78 -29.43
N GLU A 342 4.32 3.83 -29.64
CA GLU A 342 3.36 4.49 -28.77
C GLU A 342 2.34 3.48 -28.23
N LEU A 343 2.26 3.36 -26.90
CA LEU A 343 1.31 2.50 -26.20
C LEU A 343 0.23 3.34 -25.53
N LYS A 344 -1.04 3.01 -25.78
CA LYS A 344 -2.20 3.77 -25.27
C LYS A 344 -3.28 2.87 -24.68
N CYS A 345 -3.86 3.35 -23.57
CA CYS A 345 -5.04 2.77 -22.93
C CYS A 345 -6.20 3.78 -22.79
N PRO A 346 -7.45 3.31 -22.82
CA PRO A 346 -8.63 4.15 -22.56
C PRO A 346 -8.58 4.84 -21.19
N ALA A 347 -9.38 5.89 -21.01
CA ALA A 347 -9.50 6.61 -19.75
C ALA A 347 -9.83 5.67 -18.57
N GLY A 348 -9.07 5.80 -17.48
CA GLY A 348 -9.22 4.98 -16.27
C GLY A 348 -8.65 3.56 -16.38
N LYS A 349 -7.96 3.22 -17.47
CA LYS A 349 -7.23 1.95 -17.65
C LYS A 349 -5.73 2.18 -17.72
N LEU A 350 -4.95 1.22 -17.22
CA LEU A 350 -3.50 1.31 -17.17
C LEU A 350 -2.84 0.23 -18.03
N LEU A 351 -1.68 0.57 -18.60
CA LEU A 351 -0.85 -0.33 -19.39
C LEU A 351 -0.32 -1.49 -18.52
N ASN A 352 -0.61 -2.70 -18.98
CA ASN A 352 0.00 -3.94 -18.51
C ASN A 352 0.82 -4.57 -19.64
N ILE A 353 2.14 -4.55 -19.52
CA ILE A 353 3.05 -5.07 -20.54
C ILE A 353 3.15 -6.58 -20.38
N VAL A 354 2.63 -7.33 -21.36
CA VAL A 354 2.62 -8.80 -21.35
C VAL A 354 3.99 -9.34 -21.76
N ARG A 355 4.57 -8.80 -22.84
CA ARG A 355 5.87 -9.22 -23.37
C ARG A 355 6.45 -8.17 -24.29
N ALA A 356 7.78 -8.01 -24.30
CA ALA A 356 8.47 -7.27 -25.35
C ALA A 356 9.67 -8.07 -25.87
N GLU A 357 9.90 -8.06 -27.17
CA GLU A 357 10.99 -8.80 -27.83
C GLU A 357 11.43 -8.11 -29.12
N TYR A 358 12.71 -8.25 -29.47
CA TYR A 358 13.20 -7.80 -30.77
C TYR A 358 12.70 -8.73 -31.88
N ILE A 359 12.42 -8.15 -33.04
CA ILE A 359 12.07 -8.84 -34.28
C ILE A 359 13.36 -8.95 -35.10
N GLY A 360 14.07 -10.07 -34.96
CA GLY A 360 15.37 -10.32 -35.62
C GLY A 360 16.39 -11.00 -34.71
N SER A 361 17.43 -11.61 -35.29
CA SER A 361 18.40 -12.46 -34.56
C SER A 361 19.67 -11.74 -34.08
N LEU A 362 19.88 -10.46 -34.43
CA LEU A 362 21.16 -9.77 -34.21
C LEU A 362 21.22 -8.94 -32.91
N CYS A 363 20.11 -8.80 -32.17
CA CYS A 363 20.11 -8.08 -30.89
C CYS A 363 20.50 -8.99 -29.71
N SER A 364 21.60 -8.64 -29.04
CA SER A 364 22.07 -9.32 -27.83
C SER A 364 21.49 -8.77 -26.52
N SER A 365 20.73 -7.66 -26.55
CA SER A 365 20.14 -7.10 -25.32
C SER A 365 19.00 -7.97 -24.80
N LYS A 366 19.29 -8.73 -23.75
CA LYS A 366 18.39 -9.67 -23.09
C LYS A 366 17.39 -9.01 -22.13
N ASN A 367 17.17 -7.69 -22.14
CA ASN A 367 16.36 -7.02 -21.11
C ASN A 367 15.30 -6.03 -21.64
N ILE A 368 14.97 -6.08 -22.95
CA ILE A 368 13.99 -5.17 -23.58
C ILE A 368 12.62 -5.15 -22.86
N HIS A 369 12.13 -6.29 -22.41
CA HIS A 369 10.90 -6.41 -21.63
C HIS A 369 10.97 -5.73 -20.26
N CYS A 370 12.14 -5.75 -19.62
CA CYS A 370 12.36 -5.02 -18.38
C CYS A 370 12.35 -3.51 -18.64
N ALA A 371 13.00 -3.04 -19.70
CA ALA A 371 13.02 -1.63 -20.09
C ALA A 371 11.60 -1.12 -20.39
N VAL A 372 10.85 -1.81 -21.25
CA VAL A 372 9.46 -1.43 -21.56
C VAL A 372 8.59 -1.41 -20.30
N ASN A 373 8.73 -2.40 -19.42
CA ASN A 373 8.02 -2.40 -18.14
C ASN A 373 8.39 -1.19 -17.27
N LEU A 374 9.68 -0.88 -17.15
CA LEU A 374 10.17 0.25 -16.37
C LEU A 374 9.59 1.57 -16.86
N TYR A 375 9.54 1.77 -18.18
CA TYR A 375 9.10 3.03 -18.77
C TYR A 375 7.59 3.14 -18.93
N CYS A 376 6.87 2.04 -19.19
CA CYS A 376 5.47 2.09 -19.62
C CYS A 376 4.46 1.44 -18.67
N LYS A 377 4.87 0.53 -17.78
CA LYS A 377 3.91 -0.17 -16.91
C LYS A 377 3.17 0.82 -16.01
N LYS A 378 1.87 0.58 -15.78
CA LYS A 378 0.99 1.43 -14.96
C LYS A 378 0.81 2.88 -15.47
N LYS A 379 1.23 3.20 -16.68
CA LYS A 379 0.88 4.48 -17.34
C LYS A 379 -0.37 4.31 -18.19
N GLN A 380 -1.07 5.41 -18.48
CA GLN A 380 -2.18 5.39 -19.44
C GLN A 380 -1.67 5.48 -20.89
N ASN A 381 -0.66 6.34 -21.11
CA ASN A 381 -0.01 6.55 -22.41
C ASN A 381 1.51 6.47 -22.20
N CYS A 382 2.23 5.85 -23.13
CA CYS A 382 3.68 5.72 -23.09
C CYS A 382 4.27 5.86 -24.49
N ILE A 383 5.29 6.71 -24.63
CA ILE A 383 6.11 6.84 -25.85
C ILE A 383 7.54 6.50 -25.44
N LEU A 384 8.16 5.54 -26.14
CA LEU A 384 9.54 5.13 -25.89
C LEU A 384 10.49 6.05 -26.67
N LYS A 385 11.48 6.67 -26.01
CA LYS A 385 12.42 7.61 -26.64
C LYS A 385 13.81 7.00 -26.81
N ASN A 386 14.60 7.49 -27.77
CA ASN A 386 15.99 7.02 -27.98
C ASN A 386 16.91 7.28 -26.77
N SER A 387 16.61 8.25 -25.90
CA SER A 387 17.29 8.42 -24.61
C SER A 387 17.14 7.20 -23.69
N ASP A 388 16.04 6.47 -23.84
CA ASP A 388 15.67 5.30 -23.04
C ASP A 388 16.33 4.01 -23.57
N GLN A 389 16.85 4.05 -24.81
CA GLN A 389 17.53 2.95 -25.49
C GLN A 389 18.99 2.78 -25.06
N ARG A 390 19.63 3.81 -24.49
CA ARG A 390 21.03 3.72 -23.98
C ARG A 390 21.19 2.67 -22.87
N ALA A 391 20.09 2.23 -22.24
CA ALA A 391 20.05 1.12 -21.29
C ALA A 391 19.87 -0.27 -21.93
N VAL A 392 19.69 -0.35 -23.27
CA VAL A 392 19.27 -1.54 -24.01
C VAL A 392 20.12 -1.66 -25.28
N GLN A 393 21.36 -2.13 -25.15
CA GLN A 393 22.32 -2.28 -26.24
C GLN A 393 21.85 -3.28 -27.33
N CYS A 394 21.16 -2.82 -28.38
CA CYS A 394 21.16 -3.52 -29.66
C CYS A 394 22.07 -2.75 -30.63
N LYS A 395 23.08 -3.44 -31.18
CA LYS A 395 24.03 -2.87 -32.16
C LYS A 395 23.46 -2.79 -33.58
N ASP A 396 22.31 -3.42 -33.81
CA ASP A 396 21.63 -3.42 -35.11
C ASP A 396 20.52 -2.36 -35.11
N GLU A 397 20.77 -1.25 -35.80
CA GLU A 397 19.85 -0.12 -35.95
C GLU A 397 18.58 -0.48 -36.74
N ARG A 398 18.53 -1.66 -37.40
CA ARG A 398 17.36 -2.10 -38.17
C ARG A 398 16.40 -3.00 -37.40
N SER A 399 16.73 -3.33 -36.15
CA SER A 399 15.92 -4.26 -35.36
C SER A 399 14.67 -3.60 -34.79
N LYS A 400 13.50 -4.07 -35.25
CA LYS A 400 12.18 -3.66 -34.71
C LYS A 400 11.90 -4.34 -33.38
N VAL A 401 10.98 -3.79 -32.59
CA VAL A 401 10.51 -4.35 -31.32
C VAL A 401 9.04 -4.71 -31.43
N SER A 402 8.70 -5.92 -31.01
CA SER A 402 7.33 -6.40 -30.82
C SER A 402 6.94 -6.28 -29.35
N ILE A 403 5.94 -5.47 -29.05
CA ILE A 403 5.40 -5.31 -27.69
C ILE A 403 3.95 -5.79 -27.65
N ARG A 404 3.70 -6.76 -26.78
CA ARG A 404 2.38 -7.24 -26.42
C ARG A 404 1.96 -6.64 -25.09
N TYR A 405 0.78 -6.01 -25.04
CA TYR A 405 0.28 -5.36 -23.83
C TYR A 405 -1.25 -5.42 -23.76
N ALA A 406 -1.80 -5.16 -22.58
CA ALA A 406 -3.25 -5.05 -22.36
C ALA A 406 -3.56 -3.84 -21.48
N CYS A 407 -4.84 -3.45 -21.42
CA CYS A 407 -5.32 -2.35 -20.59
C CYS A 407 -6.14 -2.90 -19.43
N THR A 408 -5.59 -2.82 -18.21
CA THR A 408 -6.22 -3.36 -16.99
C THR A 408 -6.90 -2.28 -16.16
#